data_AF-A0A485NYM2-F1
#
_entry.id   AF-A0A485NYM2-F1
#
_cell.length_a   1.000
_cell.length_b   1.000
_cell.length_c   1.000
_cell.angle_alpha   90.00
_cell.angle_beta   90.00
_cell.angle_gamma   90.00
#
_symmetry.space_group_name_H-M   'P 1'
#
loop_
_entity.id
_entity.type
_entity.pdbx_description
1 polymer ?
#
loop_
_entity_poly.entity_id
_entity_poly.type
_entity_poly.pdbx_seq_one_letter_code
_entity_poly.pdbx_strand_id
1 'polypeptide(L)'
;MDLSKWSWPVTCSKWKSGHSIRCRSKSSEHRWMELGKVLTPTRVKNQPTGLAGDGLNPGELHTLVVIDPDAPSRKDPKNRTHHFLL
;
A
#
# COMPACT_ATOMS: atom_id res chain seq x y z
N MET A 1 -11.79 -4.09 -5.21
CA MET A 1 -11.33 -3.50 -3.93
C MET A 1 -12.32 -2.41 -3.56
N ASP A 2 -12.59 -2.16 -2.27
CA ASP A 2 -13.53 -1.11 -1.86
C ASP A 2 -12.85 0.27 -1.85
N LEU A 3 -13.06 1.04 -2.92
CA LEU A 3 -12.49 2.38 -3.09
C LEU A 3 -13.23 3.46 -2.29
N SER A 4 -14.39 3.15 -1.69
CA SER A 4 -15.06 4.09 -0.78
C SER A 4 -14.18 4.47 0.41
N LYS A 5 -13.24 3.58 0.77
CA LYS A 5 -12.27 3.77 1.85
C LYS A 5 -11.12 4.72 1.53
N TRP A 6 -10.99 5.14 0.26
CA TRP A 6 -9.86 5.94 -0.27
C TRP A 6 -9.87 7.41 0.18
N SER A 7 -11.06 7.94 0.47
CA SER A 7 -11.24 9.27 1.06
C SER A 7 -11.33 9.24 2.58
N TRP A 8 -11.80 8.12 3.15
CA TRP A 8 -12.03 7.92 4.59
C TRP A 8 -12.20 6.43 4.88
N PRO A 9 -11.53 5.80 5.88
CA PRO A 9 -10.63 6.34 6.90
C PRO A 9 -9.16 6.51 6.43
N VAL A 10 -8.84 6.15 5.18
CA VAL A 10 -7.52 6.38 4.59
C VAL A 10 -7.56 7.71 3.84
N THR A 11 -6.75 8.68 4.23
CA THR A 11 -6.73 10.00 3.57
C THR A 11 -5.76 10.00 2.39
N CYS A 12 -6.01 9.15 1.39
CA CYS A 12 -5.19 9.07 0.16
C CYS A 12 -5.65 10.06 -0.93
N SER A 13 -6.59 10.95 -0.62
CA SER A 13 -7.24 11.89 -1.56
C SER A 13 -6.30 12.86 -2.31
N LYS A 14 -5.05 13.02 -1.84
CA LYS A 14 -3.99 13.76 -2.55
C LYS A 14 -3.39 13.00 -3.74
N TRP A 15 -3.55 11.68 -3.81
CA TRP A 15 -3.02 10.82 -4.86
C TRP A 15 -4.19 10.39 -5.76
N LYS A 16 -4.48 11.19 -6.80
CA LYS A 16 -5.72 11.10 -7.59
C LYS A 16 -5.66 10.20 -8.83
N SER A 17 -4.55 9.53 -9.11
CA SER A 17 -4.46 8.71 -10.32
C SER A 17 -3.90 7.34 -10.04
N GLY A 18 -4.64 6.32 -10.46
CA GLY A 18 -4.06 5.04 -10.83
C GLY A 18 -4.56 3.89 -9.97
N HIS A 19 -5.31 3.01 -10.62
CA HIS A 19 -5.43 1.57 -10.41
C HIS A 19 -5.11 1.03 -9.02
N SER A 20 -6.10 0.37 -8.42
CA SER A 20 -5.96 -0.34 -7.16
C SER A 20 -4.98 -1.52 -7.30
N ILE A 21 -3.77 -1.38 -6.77
CA ILE A 21 -2.80 -2.48 -6.65
C ILE A 21 -3.02 -3.19 -5.31
N ARG A 22 -3.28 -4.50 -5.37
CA ARG A 22 -3.30 -5.39 -4.21
C ARG A 22 -1.91 -5.97 -3.99
N CYS A 23 -1.47 -5.94 -2.73
CA CYS A 23 -0.22 -6.55 -2.31
C CYS A 23 -0.50 -7.85 -1.54
N ARG A 24 0.36 -8.85 -1.72
CA ARG A 24 0.37 -10.09 -0.94
C ARG A 24 1.62 -10.12 -0.06
N SER A 25 1.47 -10.33 1.25
CA SER A 25 2.61 -10.56 2.16
C SER A 25 2.97 -12.04 2.22
N LYS A 26 4.25 -12.32 2.45
CA LYS A 26 4.79 -13.66 2.72
C LYS A 26 4.21 -14.30 3.99
N SER A 27 3.82 -13.49 4.97
CA SER A 27 3.42 -13.99 6.31
C SER A 27 1.93 -14.24 6.47
N SER A 28 1.12 -13.84 5.49
CA SER A 28 -0.33 -14.06 5.50
C SER A 28 -0.66 -15.18 4.54
N GLU A 29 -1.39 -16.19 5.01
CA GLU A 29 -1.91 -17.35 4.29
C GLU A 29 -2.58 -16.98 2.95
N HIS A 30 -1.78 -16.71 1.92
CA HIS A 30 -2.19 -16.35 0.55
C HIS A 30 -3.27 -15.26 0.40
N ARG A 31 -3.54 -14.44 1.43
CA ARG A 31 -4.58 -13.42 1.37
C ARG A 31 -4.04 -12.07 0.91
N TRP A 32 -4.73 -11.47 -0.05
CA TRP A 32 -4.47 -10.09 -0.48
C TRP A 32 -4.76 -9.09 0.66
N MET A 33 -3.94 -8.05 0.78
CA MET A 33 -4.19 -6.97 1.73
C MET A 33 -5.38 -6.12 1.27
N GLU A 34 -6.22 -5.72 2.23
CA GLU A 34 -7.37 -4.86 2.00
C GLU A 34 -7.03 -3.42 2.36
N LEU A 35 -7.58 -2.47 1.60
CA LEU A 35 -7.38 -1.05 1.83
C LEU A 35 -7.94 -0.65 3.21
N GLY A 36 -7.14 0.08 4.00
CA GLY A 36 -7.51 0.53 5.34
C GLY A 36 -7.53 -0.55 6.41
N LYS A 37 -7.08 -1.77 6.10
CA LYS A 37 -6.95 -2.85 7.09
C LYS A 37 -5.82 -2.55 8.08
N VAL A 38 -6.12 -2.67 9.37
CA VAL A 38 -5.10 -2.58 10.42
C VAL A 38 -4.22 -3.84 10.36
N LEU A 39 -2.92 -3.63 10.19
CA LEU A 39 -1.90 -4.68 10.17
C LEU A 39 -0.90 -4.46 11.30
N THR A 40 -0.25 -5.54 11.76
CA THR A 40 0.80 -5.47 12.76
C THR A 40 2.18 -5.49 12.09
N PRO A 41 3.22 -4.86 12.68
CA PRO A 41 4.58 -4.87 12.12
C PRO A 41 5.09 -6.27 11.77
N THR A 42 4.81 -7.27 12.62
CA THR A 42 5.20 -8.67 12.38
C THR A 42 4.63 -9.26 11.09
N ARG A 43 3.45 -8.80 10.64
CA ARG A 43 2.79 -9.27 9.41
C ARG A 43 3.28 -8.59 8.14
N VAL A 44 3.95 -7.44 8.27
CA VAL A 44 4.47 -6.63 7.15
C VAL A 44 5.98 -6.44 7.20
N LYS A 45 6.67 -7.20 8.07
CA LYS A 45 8.14 -7.12 8.24
C LYS A 45 8.93 -7.54 6.99
N ASN A 46 8.34 -8.37 6.14
CA ASN A 46 8.97 -8.92 4.95
C ASN A 46 8.41 -8.23 3.70
N GLN A 47 9.23 -8.17 2.64
CA GLN A 47 8.80 -7.68 1.33
C GLN A 47 7.56 -8.44 0.82
N PRO A 48 6.62 -7.75 0.13
CA PRO A 48 5.50 -8.39 -0.54
C PRO A 48 5.97 -9.44 -1.56
N THR A 49 5.24 -10.54 -1.67
CA THR A 49 5.55 -11.66 -2.59
C THR A 49 4.73 -11.62 -3.88
N GLY A 50 3.77 -10.70 -4.00
CA GLY A 50 2.97 -10.55 -5.19
C GLY A 50 2.20 -9.24 -5.23
N LEU A 51 2.02 -8.73 -6.44
CA LEU A 51 1.22 -7.55 -6.77
C LEU A 51 0.13 -7.98 -7.76
N ALA A 52 -1.10 -7.48 -7.60
CA ALA A 52 -2.18 -7.69 -8.56
C ALA A 52 -3.13 -6.50 -8.57
N GLY A 53 -3.42 -5.98 -9.75
CA GLY A 53 -4.34 -4.85 -9.93
C GLY A 53 -4.79 -4.79 -11.38
N ASP A 54 -5.85 -4.03 -11.63
CA ASP A 54 -6.35 -3.85 -12.97
C ASP A 54 -5.30 -3.09 -13.80
N GLY A 55 -4.95 -3.62 -14.98
CA GLY A 55 -3.94 -3.01 -15.87
C GLY A 55 -2.48 -3.41 -15.62
N LEU A 56 -2.19 -4.33 -14.69
CA LEU A 56 -0.83 -4.86 -14.51
C LEU A 56 -0.52 -5.94 -15.54
N ASN A 57 0.33 -5.60 -16.53
CA ASN A 57 0.82 -6.53 -17.54
C ASN A 57 2.17 -7.15 -17.09
N PRO A 58 2.35 -8.48 -17.17
CA PRO A 58 3.61 -9.14 -16.76
C PRO A 58 4.86 -8.71 -17.56
N GLY A 59 4.67 -8.16 -18.77
CA GLY A 59 5.77 -7.73 -19.65
C GLY A 59 6.20 -6.28 -19.46
N GLU A 60 5.52 -5.52 -18.60
CA GLU A 60 5.81 -4.10 -18.38
C GLU A 60 6.58 -3.88 -17.07
N LEU A 61 7.53 -2.96 -17.11
CA LEU A 61 8.26 -2.52 -15.93
C LEU A 61 7.42 -1.52 -15.15
N HIS A 62 7.21 -1.82 -13.87
CA HIS A 62 6.44 -0.98 -12.96
C HIS A 62 7.32 -0.61 -11.76
N THR A 63 7.25 0.65 -11.32
CA THR A 63 7.88 1.09 -10.08
C THR A 63 6.88 1.01 -8.93
N LEU A 64 7.26 0.31 -7.85
CA LEU A 64 6.47 0.23 -6.61
C LEU A 64 7.08 1.14 -5.55
N VAL A 65 6.27 2.05 -5.00
CA VAL A 65 6.66 2.90 -3.87
C VAL A 65 5.74 2.67 -2.69
N VAL A 66 6.31 2.36 -1.53
CA VAL A 66 5.57 2.30 -0.25
C VAL A 66 5.94 3.53 0.57
N ILE A 67 4.95 4.38 0.83
CA ILE A 67 5.12 5.67 1.49
C ILE A 67 4.27 5.69 2.76
N ASP A 68 4.84 6.16 3.87
CA ASP A 68 4.09 6.54 5.06
C ASP A 68 3.89 8.07 5.06
N PRO A 69 2.67 8.55 4.72
CA PRO A 69 2.37 9.97 4.73
C PRO A 69 2.26 10.55 6.15
N ASP A 70 2.18 9.69 7.17
CA ASP A 70 1.92 10.05 8.57
C ASP A 70 3.18 10.01 9.43
N ALA A 71 4.38 9.91 8.86
CA ALA A 71 5.60 9.84 9.66
C ALA A 71 6.08 11.22 10.20
N PRO A 72 6.58 11.31 11.45
CA PRO A 72 6.65 10.24 12.45
C PRO A 72 5.32 9.95 13.15
N SER A 73 4.36 10.88 13.09
CA SER A 73 3.00 10.65 13.58
C SER A 73 1.95 11.40 12.75
N ARG A 74 0.75 10.82 12.61
CA ARG A 74 -0.38 11.44 11.89
C ARG A 74 -0.76 12.83 12.40
N LYS A 75 -0.50 13.11 13.68
CA LYS A 75 -0.76 14.42 14.31
C LYS A 75 0.24 15.50 13.87
N ASP A 76 1.47 15.10 13.56
CA ASP A 76 2.57 16.01 13.18
C ASP A 76 3.46 15.34 12.11
N PRO A 77 2.96 15.22 10.86
CA PRO A 77 3.65 14.51 9.79
C PRO A 77 4.75 15.40 9.19
N LYS A 78 5.90 15.44 9.85
CA LYS A 78 7.06 16.26 9.45
C LYS A 78 7.88 15.63 8.33
N ASN A 79 8.02 14.31 8.35
CA ASN A 79 8.90 13.58 7.44
C ASN A 79 8.10 12.51 6.73
N ARG A 80 7.67 12.77 5.49
CA ARG A 80 7.11 11.71 4.65
C ARG A 80 8.23 10.71 4.36
N THR A 81 8.06 9.46 4.78
CA THR A 81 9.09 8.44 4.64
C THR A 81 8.76 7.45 3.54
N HIS A 82 9.78 7.10 2.75
CA HIS A 82 9.72 6.03 1.78
C HIS A 82 10.21 4.76 2.47
N HIS A 83 9.30 3.81 2.72
CA HIS A 83 9.64 2.54 3.37
C HIS A 83 10.20 1.51 2.38
N PHE A 84 9.81 1.61 1.12
CA PHE A 84 10.20 0.67 0.08
C PHE A 84 10.11 1.32 -1.29
N LEU A 85 11.09 1.05 -2.14
CA LEU A 85 11.15 1.46 -3.53
C LEU A 85 11.72 0.30 -4.35
N LEU A 86 11.01 -0.12 -5.40
CA LEU A 86 11.42 -1.16 -6.35
C LEU A 86 11.05 -0.76 -7.77
#